data_AF-A0A2L2LBY8-F1
#
_entry.id   AF-A0A2L2LBY8-F1
#
_cell.length_a   1.000
_cell.length_b   1.000
_cell.length_c   1.000
_cell.angle_alpha   90.00
_cell.angle_beta   90.00
_cell.angle_gamma   90.00
#
_symmetry.space_group_name_H-M   'P 1'
#
loop_
_entity.id
_entity.type
_entity.pdbx_description
1 polymer ?
#
loop_
_entity_poly.entity_id
_entity_poly.type
_entity_poly.pdbx_seq_one_letter_code
_entity_poly.pdbx_strand_id
1 'polypeptide(L)'
;MECNFTVGQKVVRIGGNARPNVPAVWPEIGKVYTIRAINVWDYGVLLHLNEIDNSHMVPEYSRIEPGFQAQFFRPVIQRKTDISVFKAMLNPSKEQVSA
;
A
#
# COMPACT_ATOMS: atom_id res chain seq x y z
N MET A 1 -5.57 18.31 -9.76
CA MET A 1 -5.58 16.88 -9.36
C MET A 1 -5.20 16.82 -7.89
N GLU A 2 -5.99 16.15 -7.05
CA GLU A 2 -5.74 16.09 -5.61
C GLU A 2 -4.96 14.80 -5.26
N CYS A 3 -3.87 14.94 -4.51
CA CYS A 3 -3.08 13.82 -4.02
C CYS A 3 -3.39 13.60 -2.53
N ASN A 4 -4.05 12.48 -2.21
CA ASN A 4 -4.42 12.11 -0.84
C ASN A 4 -3.38 11.18 -0.17
N PHE A 5 -2.16 11.15 -0.69
CA PHE A 5 -1.08 10.32 -0.19
C PHE A 5 0.03 11.17 0.41
N THR A 6 0.75 10.61 1.38
CA THR A 6 1.89 11.27 2.02
C THR A 6 3.13 10.38 1.99
N VAL A 7 4.31 11.01 1.98
CA VAL A 7 5.58 10.28 2.12
C VAL A 7 5.64 9.64 3.51
N GLY A 8 6.16 8.41 3.58
CA GLY A 8 6.18 7.56 4.77
C GLY A 8 4.89 6.78 5.00
N GLN A 9 3.82 7.05 4.26
CA GLN A 9 2.56 6.33 4.39
C GLN A 9 2.68 4.91 3.84
N LYS A 10 2.11 3.95 4.59
CA LYS A 10 1.95 2.57 4.12
C LYS A 10 0.73 2.44 3.21
N VAL A 11 0.91 1.78 2.07
CA VAL A 11 -0.12 1.54 1.07
C VAL A 11 -0.12 0.08 0.63
N VAL A 12 -1.29 -0.46 0.31
CA VAL A 12 -1.44 -1.77 -0.30
C VAL A 12 -1.72 -1.63 -1.79
N ARG A 13 -1.08 -2.44 -2.63
CA ARG A 13 -1.44 -2.52 -4.05
C ARG A 13 -2.76 -3.27 -4.21
N ILE A 14 -3.74 -2.67 -4.88
CA ILE A 14 -5.08 -3.25 -5.07
C ILE A 14 -5.39 -3.61 -6.53
N GLY A 15 -4.53 -3.25 -7.49
CA GLY A 15 -4.80 -3.57 -8.90
C GLY A 15 -3.76 -3.08 -9.90
N GLY A 16 -4.21 -2.98 -11.15
CA GLY A 16 -3.39 -2.65 -12.31
C GLY A 16 -2.58 -3.86 -12.81
N ASN A 17 -2.20 -3.84 -14.09
CA ASN A 17 -1.42 -4.92 -14.69
C ASN A 17 0.07 -4.56 -14.71
N ALA A 18 0.92 -5.52 -14.33
CA ALA A 18 2.34 -5.44 -14.67
C ALA A 18 2.48 -5.54 -16.20
N ARG A 19 3.46 -4.84 -16.77
CA ARG A 19 3.79 -4.96 -18.19
C ARG A 19 4.98 -5.91 -18.32
N PRO A 20 4.80 -7.13 -18.83
CA PRO A 20 5.85 -8.16 -18.82
C PRO A 20 7.08 -7.79 -19.67
N ASN A 21 6.91 -6.94 -20.69
CA ASN A 21 8.01 -6.48 -21.56
C ASN A 21 8.77 -5.26 -21.01
N VAL A 22 8.49 -4.85 -19.78
CA VAL A 22 9.16 -3.72 -19.13
C VAL A 22 10.03 -4.28 -18.01
N PRO A 23 11.36 -4.01 -18.01
CA PRO A 23 12.30 -4.55 -17.03
C PRO A 23 12.22 -3.83 -15.66
N ALA A 24 11.00 -3.48 -15.25
CA ALA A 24 10.71 -2.89 -13.95
C ALA A 24 10.45 -3.99 -12.93
N VAL A 25 10.88 -3.75 -11.70
CA VAL A 25 10.37 -4.49 -10.54
C VAL A 25 8.97 -3.96 -10.24
N TRP A 26 7.96 -4.81 -10.42
CA TRP A 26 6.56 -4.45 -10.21
C TRP A 26 6.10 -4.79 -8.79
N PRO A 27 5.32 -3.93 -8.13
CA PRO A 27 4.76 -4.23 -6.82
C PRO A 27 3.76 -5.38 -6.94
N GLU A 28 3.79 -6.37 -6.07
CA GLU A 28 2.78 -7.45 -6.03
C GLU A 28 1.42 -6.94 -5.49
N ILE A 29 0.31 -7.46 -6.03
CA ILE A 29 -1.05 -7.15 -5.55
C ILE A 29 -1.24 -7.74 -4.14
N GLY A 30 -1.87 -6.98 -3.24
CA GLY A 30 -2.09 -7.37 -1.84
C GLY A 30 -0.90 -7.12 -0.92
N LYS A 31 0.28 -6.82 -1.46
CA LYS A 31 1.47 -6.49 -0.68
C LYS A 31 1.45 -5.03 -0.24
N VAL A 32 1.97 -4.80 0.96
CA VAL A 32 2.09 -3.47 1.57
C VAL A 32 3.47 -2.89 1.26
N TYR A 33 3.47 -1.61 0.94
CA TYR A 33 4.63 -0.80 0.58
C TYR A 33 4.61 0.51 1.33
N THR A 34 5.76 1.17 1.40
CA THR A 34 5.94 2.47 2.03
C THR A 34 6.23 3.51 0.96
N ILE A 35 5.47 4.59 0.90
CA ILE A 35 5.73 5.66 -0.06
C ILE A 35 7.02 6.39 0.34
N ARG A 36 8.00 6.46 -0.57
CA ARG A 36 9.24 7.25 -0.36
C ARG A 36 9.24 8.59 -1.09
N ALA A 37 8.52 8.70 -2.20
CA ALA A 37 8.36 9.94 -2.94
C ALA A 37 7.06 9.94 -3.73
N ILE A 38 6.56 11.14 -4.04
CA ILE A 38 5.33 11.37 -4.78
C ILE A 38 5.65 12.36 -5.88
N ASN A 39 5.35 11.99 -7.12
CA ASN A 39 5.47 12.86 -8.26
C ASN A 39 4.08 13.14 -8.82
N VAL A 40 3.70 14.42 -8.89
CA VAL A 40 2.41 14.85 -9.45
C VAL A 40 2.66 15.39 -10.85
N TRP A 41 1.98 14.80 -11.83
CA TRP A 41 2.05 15.16 -13.24
C TRP A 41 0.64 15.46 -13.76
N ASP A 42 0.54 16.11 -14.92
CA ASP A 42 -0.76 16.43 -15.55
C ASP A 42 -1.64 15.19 -15.79
N TYR A 43 -1.01 14.03 -16.03
CA TYR A 43 -1.68 12.76 -16.32
C TYR A 43 -1.89 11.87 -15.08
N GLY A 44 -1.43 12.25 -13.89
CA GLY A 44 -1.59 11.41 -12.71
C GLY A 44 -0.65 11.70 -11.54
N VAL A 45 -0.98 11.08 -10.40
CA VAL A 45 -0.07 10.94 -9.26
C VAL A 45 0.69 9.63 -9.40
N LEU A 46 2.03 9.71 -9.36
CA LEU A 46 2.93 8.58 -9.35
C LEU A 46 3.57 8.43 -7.96
N LEU A 47 3.55 7.20 -7.45
CA LEU A 47 4.14 6.83 -6.16
C LEU A 47 5.45 6.09 -6.39
N HIS A 48 6.49 6.47 -5.67
CA HIS A 48 7.71 5.69 -5.52
C HIS A 48 7.67 4.97 -4.19
N LEU A 49 8.04 3.70 -4.19
CA LEU A 49 7.92 2.81 -3.04
C LEU A 49 9.32 2.52 -2.48
N ASN A 50 9.44 2.45 -1.16
CA ASN A 50 10.74 2.25 -0.51
C ASN A 50 11.31 0.86 -0.76
N GLU A 51 10.44 -0.13 -0.94
CA GLU A 51 10.79 -1.53 -1.17
C GLU A 51 11.10 -1.83 -2.64
N ILE A 52 10.95 -0.85 -3.53
CA ILE A 52 11.16 -1.00 -4.97
C ILE A 52 12.06 0.12 -5.49
N ASP A 53 13.21 -0.28 -6.01
CA ASP A 53 14.14 0.58 -6.72
C ASP A 53 14.16 0.19 -8.21
N ASN A 54 13.74 1.13 -9.05
CA ASN A 54 13.80 1.05 -10.51
C ASN A 54 14.74 2.12 -11.08
N SER A 55 15.68 2.65 -10.30
CA SER A 55 16.65 3.67 -10.74
C SER A 55 17.53 3.20 -11.91
N HIS A 56 17.75 1.89 -12.05
CA HIS A 56 18.43 1.30 -13.20
C HIS A 56 17.74 1.59 -14.55
N MET A 57 16.44 1.94 -14.52
CA MET A 57 15.68 2.27 -15.74
C MET A 57 15.86 3.72 -16.20
N VAL A 58 16.46 4.59 -15.39
CA VAL A 58 16.63 6.02 -15.74
C VAL A 58 17.44 6.20 -17.03
N PRO A 59 18.61 5.57 -17.23
CA PRO A 59 19.42 5.84 -18.41
C PRO A 59 18.74 5.46 -19.74
N GLU A 60 17.84 4.48 -19.71
CA GLU A 60 17.27 3.86 -20.91
C GLU A 60 15.82 4.30 -21.19
N TYR A 61 15.02 4.57 -20.15
CA TYR A 61 13.56 4.73 -20.32
C TYR A 61 13.00 6.10 -19.93
N SER A 62 13.68 6.89 -19.10
CA SER A 62 13.11 8.14 -18.58
C SER A 62 14.14 9.03 -17.88
N ARG A 63 13.94 10.36 -17.91
CA ARG A 63 14.78 11.30 -17.15
C ARG A 63 14.69 11.14 -15.62
N ILE A 64 13.66 10.44 -15.15
CA ILE A 64 13.46 10.11 -13.74
C ILE A 64 13.06 8.64 -13.59
N GLU A 65 13.26 8.08 -12.41
CA GLU A 65 12.84 6.73 -12.10
C GLU A 65 11.32 6.55 -12.36
N PRO A 66 10.87 5.44 -12.98
CA PRO A 66 9.46 5.16 -13.15
C PRO A 66 8.73 4.95 -11.81
N GLY A 67 7.65 5.71 -11.60
CA GLY A 67 6.73 5.53 -10.47
C GLY A 67 5.47 4.74 -10.84
N PHE A 68 4.64 4.43 -9.84
CA PHE A 68 3.42 3.65 -10.01
C PHE A 68 2.17 4.52 -9.84
N GLN A 69 1.15 4.34 -10.68
CA GLN A 69 -0.07 5.14 -10.61
C GLN A 69 -0.80 4.94 -9.28
N ALA A 70 -1.04 6.05 -8.57
CA ALA A 70 -1.64 6.05 -7.24
C ALA A 70 -3.05 5.42 -7.19
N GLN A 71 -3.78 5.41 -8.30
CA GLN A 71 -5.12 4.80 -8.38
C GLN A 71 -5.15 3.29 -8.06
N PHE A 72 -4.01 2.60 -8.20
CA PHE A 72 -3.86 1.18 -7.89
C PHE A 72 -3.44 0.91 -6.44
N PHE A 73 -3.42 1.94 -5.60
CA PHE A 73 -3.02 1.84 -4.20
C PHE A 73 -4.12 2.34 -3.28
N ARG A 74 -4.12 1.79 -2.06
CA ARG A 74 -4.97 2.25 -0.97
C ARG A 74 -4.13 2.40 0.30
N PRO A 75 -4.36 3.46 1.10
CA PRO A 75 -3.75 3.58 2.42
C PRO A 75 -4.02 2.34 3.29
N VAL A 76 -2.98 1.85 3.97
CA VAL A 76 -3.16 0.88 5.05
C VAL A 76 -3.57 1.65 6.28
N ILE A 77 -4.88 1.64 6.56
CA ILE A 77 -5.42 2.26 7.77
C ILE A 77 -5.34 1.23 8.90
N GLN A 78 -4.51 1.49 9.89
CA GLN A 78 -4.54 0.71 11.12
C GLN A 78 -5.79 1.11 11.92
N ARG A 79 -6.89 0.38 11.72
CA ARG A 79 -8.06 0.49 12.58
C ARG A 79 -7.73 -0.18 13.90
N LYS A 80 -7.60 0.60 14.98
CA LYS A 80 -7.65 0.07 16.35
C LYS A 80 -9.10 -0.33 16.63
N THR A 81 -9.52 -1.48 16.11
CA THR A 81 -10.82 -2.05 16.49
C THR A 81 -10.62 -2.73 17.84
N ASP A 82 -11.33 -2.26 18.85
CA ASP A 82 -11.40 -2.95 20.12
C ASP A 82 -12.14 -4.29 19.94
N ILE A 83 -11.41 -5.39 19.98
CA ILE A 83 -11.96 -6.75 19.90
C ILE A 83 -12.27 -7.34 21.28
N SER A 84 -12.27 -6.53 22.35
CA SER A 84 -12.48 -7.01 23.71
C SER A 84 -13.83 -7.69 23.89
N VAL A 85 -14.87 -7.23 23.18
CA VAL A 85 -16.19 -7.89 23.16
C VAL A 85 -16.08 -9.31 22.60
N PHE A 86 -15.39 -9.51 21.48
CA PHE A 86 -15.19 -10.84 20.91
C PHE A 86 -14.31 -11.73 21.82
N LYS A 87 -13.30 -11.15 22.49
CA LYS A 87 -12.48 -11.89 23.48
C LYS A 87 -13.31 -12.36 24.68
N ALA A 88 -14.25 -11.55 25.16
CA ALA A 88 -15.16 -11.92 26.23
C ALA A 88 -16.13 -13.04 25.81
N MET A 89 -16.59 -13.03 24.55
CA MET A 89 -17.47 -14.08 24.02
C MET A 89 -16.76 -15.41 23.76
N LEU A 90 -15.46 -15.40 23.44
CA LEU A 90 -14.68 -16.63 23.22
C LEU A 90 -14.27 -17.32 24.52
N ASN A 91 -14.24 -16.58 25.63
CA ASN A 91 -13.99 -17.11 26.96
C ASN A 91 -15.22 -16.87 27.85
N PRO A 92 -16.35 -17.54 27.61
CA PRO A 92 -17.47 -17.47 28.53
C PRO A 92 -17.02 -18.09 29.86
N SER A 93 -16.74 -17.24 30.84
CA SER A 93 -16.64 -17.67 32.23
C SER A 93 -17.97 -18.35 32.58
N LYS A 94 -17.94 -19.67 32.75
CA LYS A 94 -19.06 -20.42 33.29
C LYS A 94 -19.26 -19.95 34.73
N GLU A 95 -20.07 -18.92 34.94
CA GLU A 95 -20.62 -18.64 36.25
C GLU A 95 -21.47 -19.86 36.63
N GLN A 96 -20.95 -20.67 37.56
CA GLN A 96 -21.71 -21.71 38.20
C GLN A 96 -22.72 -21.01 39.12
N VAL A 97 -23.98 -20.98 38.68
CA VAL A 97 -25.10 -20.61 39.54
C VAL A 97 -25.24 -21.72 40.59
N SER A 98 -24.93 -21.43 41.85
CA SER A 98 -25.19 -22.34 42.97
C SER A 98 -26.70 -22.39 43.24
N ALA A 99 -27.24 -23.61 43.32
CA ALA A 99 -28.64 -23.91 43.63
C ALA A 99 -29.03 -23.54 45.07
#